data_AF-A0A8H4UY94-F1
#
_entry.id   AF-A0A8H4UY94-F1
#
_cell.length_a   1.000
_cell.length_b   1.000
_cell.length_c   1.000
_cell.angle_alpha   90.00
_cell.angle_beta   90.00
_cell.angle_gamma   90.00
#
_symmetry.space_group_name_H-M   'P 1'
#
loop_
_entity.id
_entity.type
_entity.pdbx_description
1 polymer ?
#
loop_
_entity_poly.entity_id
_entity_poly.type
_entity_poly.pdbx_seq_one_letter_code
_entity_poly.pdbx_strand_id
1 'polypeptide(L)'
;MLRRSAHGPPRGVARSSIVITPRNGSQKFYIRKSGFASHVHTAAQNERKSIKSLSVPSTARFNEIGVQQLSDHVHSQIFLNKPTPPDQKLVALSKDHLSRHELLGKSQEAAEPIAFDFPPLVGQTLDEHFHKLAMDASEPYLTVAKSYATINAPQMPRKWVRRSGWTKYNSDGSWEAIDAPEESALTFDTEVLYKQSPFAVMACAVSPTAWYAWLSPWLIGESENDRHLVPLGDMSKPRIIVGHNIGYDRARVQEEYNIKQSRNFFVDTMSLHVAVNGMCSQQRPTWMRHKKNRDLRDKVANDNNAVELSALLESKMLSEEEEELWVGRS
;
A
#
# COMPACT_ATOMS: atom_id res chain seq x y z
N MET A 1 -52.58 -9.99 -32.63
CA MET A 1 -52.97 -8.56 -32.47
C MET A 1 -51.86 -7.88 -31.69
N LEU A 2 -50.78 -7.39 -32.31
CA LEU A 2 -50.66 -6.07 -32.96
C LEU A 2 -51.26 -4.92 -32.13
N ARG A 3 -50.39 -4.11 -31.51
CA ARG A 3 -50.20 -2.70 -31.89
C ARG A 3 -48.89 -2.13 -31.34
N ARG A 4 -48.07 -1.64 -32.27
CA ARG A 4 -46.91 -0.77 -32.05
C ARG A 4 -47.39 0.63 -31.65
N SER A 5 -46.57 1.36 -30.88
CA SER A 5 -46.36 2.79 -31.13
C SER A 5 -44.92 3.19 -30.80
N ALA A 6 -44.32 3.93 -31.71
CA ALA A 6 -42.93 4.37 -31.74
C ALA A 6 -42.74 5.66 -30.94
N HIS A 7 -41.62 5.82 -30.24
CA HIS A 7 -41.04 7.12 -29.87
C HIS A 7 -39.50 7.01 -29.99
N GLY A 8 -38.91 7.96 -30.73
CA GLY A 8 -37.51 7.96 -31.19
C GLY A 8 -36.45 8.29 -30.13
N PRO A 9 -35.17 8.40 -30.53
CA PRO A 9 -34.07 8.58 -29.60
C PRO A 9 -34.00 10.04 -29.11
N PRO A 10 -33.69 10.29 -27.83
CA PRO A 10 -33.41 11.64 -27.39
C PRO A 10 -32.05 12.08 -27.93
N ARG A 11 -32.05 13.14 -28.74
CA ARG A 11 -30.86 13.97 -29.02
C ARG A 11 -30.58 14.83 -27.77
N GLY A 12 -29.32 14.90 -27.34
CA GLY A 12 -28.90 15.89 -26.34
C GLY A 12 -27.60 15.53 -25.62
N VAL A 13 -26.49 16.06 -26.11
CA VAL A 13 -25.13 15.87 -25.63
C VAL A 13 -24.85 16.73 -24.39
N ALA A 14 -24.19 16.17 -23.38
CA ALA A 14 -23.41 16.92 -22.39
C ALA A 14 -21.99 16.34 -22.33
N ARG A 15 -21.16 16.70 -23.30
CA ARG A 15 -19.71 16.60 -23.19
C ARG A 15 -19.26 17.83 -22.40
N SER A 16 -18.74 17.65 -21.19
CA SER A 16 -18.02 18.70 -20.48
C SER A 16 -16.64 18.87 -21.12
N SER A 17 -16.58 19.61 -22.23
CA SER A 17 -15.33 20.16 -22.75
C SER A 17 -15.05 21.47 -22.01
N ILE A 18 -14.03 21.47 -21.14
CA ILE A 18 -13.50 22.69 -20.55
C ILE A 18 -12.72 23.42 -21.65
N VAL A 19 -13.36 24.43 -22.24
CA VAL A 19 -12.70 25.40 -23.13
C VAL A 19 -12.30 26.59 -22.27
N ILE A 20 -11.00 26.75 -22.04
CA ILE A 20 -10.43 27.92 -21.40
C ILE A 20 -10.34 29.01 -22.47
N THR A 21 -11.18 30.04 -22.36
CA THR A 21 -11.02 31.29 -23.10
C THR A 21 -10.17 32.27 -22.27
N PRO A 22 -9.20 32.98 -22.88
CA PRO A 22 -8.34 33.90 -22.14
C PRO A 22 -9.10 35.21 -21.90
N ARG A 23 -9.49 35.46 -20.65
CA ARG A 23 -9.94 36.79 -20.21
C ARG A 23 -8.72 37.61 -19.84
N ASN A 24 -8.40 38.59 -20.68
CA ASN A 24 -7.47 39.68 -20.37
C ASN A 24 -7.99 40.46 -19.17
N GLY A 25 -7.41 40.21 -18.01
CA GLY A 25 -7.60 40.97 -16.77
C GLY A 25 -6.25 41.14 -16.10
N SER A 26 -5.65 42.31 -16.26
CA SER A 26 -4.40 42.71 -15.64
C SER A 26 -4.57 42.83 -14.12
N GLN A 27 -4.17 41.79 -13.39
CA GLN A 27 -3.93 41.86 -11.94
C GLN A 27 -2.46 41.56 -11.65
N LYS A 28 -1.77 42.58 -11.11
CA LYS A 28 -0.38 42.48 -10.64
C LYS A 28 -0.32 41.47 -9.50
N PHE A 29 0.37 40.34 -9.74
CA PHE A 29 0.71 39.40 -8.67
C PHE A 29 1.84 39.97 -7.82
N TYR A 30 1.53 40.37 -6.59
CA TYR A 30 2.50 40.51 -5.52
C TYR A 30 2.76 39.12 -4.93
N ILE A 31 3.96 38.57 -5.16
CA ILE A 31 4.43 37.36 -4.49
C ILE A 31 4.76 37.73 -3.04
N ARG A 32 3.85 37.42 -2.11
CA ARG A 32 4.15 37.41 -0.67
C ARG A 32 5.00 36.18 -0.37
N LYS A 33 6.28 36.37 -0.07
CA LYS A 33 7.09 35.37 0.64
C LYS A 33 6.52 35.23 2.05
N SER A 34 5.85 34.13 2.36
CA SER A 34 5.51 33.79 3.74
C SER A 34 6.77 33.28 4.45
N GLY A 35 7.46 34.18 5.13
CA GLY A 35 8.41 33.81 6.16
C GLY A 35 7.65 33.19 7.34
N PHE A 36 8.09 32.03 7.79
CA PHE A 36 7.69 31.47 9.09
C PHE A 36 8.21 32.42 10.18
N ALA A 37 7.30 33.22 10.75
CA ALA A 37 7.57 34.04 11.91
C ALA A 37 7.46 33.16 13.17
N SER A 38 8.60 32.84 13.76
CA SER A 38 8.70 32.25 15.09
C SER A 38 8.38 33.32 16.14
N HIS A 39 7.19 33.23 16.74
CA HIS A 39 6.91 33.93 17.99
C HIS A 39 7.18 33.01 19.19
N VAL A 40 8.43 33.01 19.63
CA VAL A 40 8.78 32.79 21.04
C VAL A 40 9.85 33.82 21.39
N HIS A 41 9.42 34.95 21.96
CA HIS A 41 10.32 35.97 22.48
C HIS A 41 10.40 35.87 24.00
N THR A 42 11.63 35.63 24.46
CA THR A 42 12.25 36.32 25.61
C THR A 42 11.89 35.85 27.03
N ALA A 43 12.58 34.80 27.49
CA ALA A 43 13.12 34.70 28.85
C ALA A 43 14.10 33.52 28.98
N ALA A 44 15.34 33.69 28.49
CA ALA A 44 16.54 32.95 28.87
C ALA A 44 17.71 33.42 27.99
N GLN A 45 18.30 34.57 28.35
CA GLN A 45 19.67 34.87 27.93
C GLN A 45 20.61 33.96 28.72
N ASN A 46 21.67 33.46 28.06
CA ASN A 46 22.70 32.53 28.53
C ASN A 46 22.35 31.03 28.55
N GLU A 47 22.29 30.42 27.36
CA GLU A 47 23.16 29.30 26.96
C GLU A 47 22.81 28.92 25.52
N ARG A 48 23.36 29.64 24.53
CA ARG A 48 23.46 29.07 23.18
C ARG A 48 24.53 28.00 23.23
N LYS A 49 24.18 26.79 23.67
CA LYS A 49 24.95 25.59 23.34
C LYS A 49 25.04 25.58 21.82
N SER A 50 26.22 25.90 21.28
CA SER A 50 26.57 25.66 19.89
C SER A 50 26.01 24.29 19.53
N ILE A 51 25.04 24.23 18.61
CA ILE A 51 24.63 22.95 18.03
C ILE A 51 25.91 22.40 17.41
N LYS A 52 26.53 21.43 18.08
CA LYS A 52 27.75 20.79 17.56
C LYS A 52 27.34 20.16 16.23
N SER A 53 27.97 20.58 15.16
CA SER A 53 27.79 19.94 13.87
C SER A 53 28.18 18.46 14.01
N LEU A 54 27.40 17.57 13.41
CA LEU A 54 27.74 16.15 13.30
C LEU A 54 28.81 15.90 12.23
N SER A 55 29.18 16.94 11.46
CA SER A 55 30.18 16.84 10.41
C SER A 55 31.57 16.59 10.99
N VAL A 56 32.24 15.57 10.47
CA VAL A 56 33.62 15.23 10.81
C VAL A 56 34.51 15.49 9.57
N PRO A 57 35.76 15.92 9.71
CA PRO A 57 36.68 16.00 8.58
C PRO A 57 36.88 14.64 7.92
N SER A 58 36.94 14.60 6.59
CA SER A 58 37.17 13.37 5.82
C SER A 58 37.80 13.69 4.47
N THR A 59 38.32 12.68 3.80
CA THR A 59 38.95 12.79 2.48
C THR A 59 38.01 12.25 1.40
N ALA A 60 38.07 12.88 0.23
CA ALA A 60 37.35 12.40 -0.95
C ALA A 60 38.05 11.15 -1.52
N ARG A 61 37.26 10.15 -1.88
CA ARG A 61 37.73 8.93 -2.56
C ARG A 61 37.24 8.96 -4.00
N PHE A 62 38.06 8.43 -4.91
CA PHE A 62 37.75 8.34 -6.33
C PHE A 62 38.09 6.95 -6.82
N ASN A 63 37.33 6.45 -7.80
CA ASN A 63 37.67 5.20 -8.49
C ASN A 63 38.66 5.44 -9.66
N GLU A 64 39.00 4.37 -10.37
CA GLU A 64 40.00 4.32 -11.45
C GLU A 64 39.64 5.15 -12.70
N ILE A 65 38.39 5.63 -12.77
CA ILE A 65 37.88 6.51 -13.83
C ILE A 65 37.55 7.93 -13.33
N GLY A 66 37.86 8.25 -12.07
CA GLY A 66 37.70 9.59 -11.50
C GLY A 66 36.28 9.92 -11.01
N VAL A 67 35.42 8.92 -10.81
CA VAL A 67 34.10 9.10 -10.19
C VAL A 67 34.28 9.16 -8.68
N GLN A 68 33.76 10.23 -8.08
CA GLN A 68 33.78 10.42 -6.63
C GLN A 68 32.92 9.36 -5.93
N GLN A 69 33.50 8.74 -4.91
CA GLN A 69 32.86 7.75 -4.05
C GLN A 69 32.54 8.35 -2.68
N LEU A 70 31.97 7.52 -1.80
CA LEU A 70 31.80 7.86 -0.40
C LEU A 70 33.15 8.27 0.22
N SER A 71 33.09 9.28 1.08
CA SER A 71 34.26 9.77 1.80
C SER A 71 34.89 8.65 2.64
N ASP A 72 36.18 8.76 2.94
CA ASP A 72 36.93 7.70 3.62
C ASP A 72 36.32 7.31 4.98
N HIS A 73 35.88 8.31 5.75
CA HIS A 73 35.20 8.11 7.04
C HIS A 73 33.87 7.36 6.94
N VAL A 74 33.07 7.65 5.91
CA VAL A 74 31.77 6.98 5.68
C VAL A 74 32.00 5.57 5.16
N HIS A 75 32.97 5.42 4.24
CA HIS A 75 33.27 4.14 3.62
C HIS A 75 33.73 3.11 4.65
N SER A 76 34.59 3.48 5.61
CA SER A 76 35.08 2.57 6.64
C SER A 76 33.99 2.07 7.61
N GLN A 77 32.89 2.83 7.76
CA GLN A 77 31.75 2.44 8.61
C GLN A 77 30.76 1.52 7.89
N ILE A 78 30.64 1.64 6.57
CA ILE A 78 29.69 0.86 5.75
C ILE A 78 30.34 -0.41 5.20
N PHE A 79 31.59 -0.31 4.75
CA PHE A 79 32.34 -1.40 4.14
C PHE A 79 33.42 -1.88 5.11
N LEU A 80 33.01 -2.74 6.04
CA LEU A 80 33.88 -3.28 7.10
C LEU A 80 34.95 -4.23 6.57
N ASN A 81 34.71 -4.82 5.41
CA ASN A 81 35.62 -5.75 4.77
C ASN A 81 36.66 -5.03 3.91
N LYS A 82 37.83 -5.66 3.75
CA LYS A 82 38.86 -5.14 2.84
C LYS A 82 38.31 -5.08 1.40
N PRO A 83 38.48 -3.94 0.70
CA PRO A 83 37.99 -3.81 -0.66
C PRO A 83 38.76 -4.74 -1.60
N THR A 84 38.03 -5.45 -2.45
CA THR A 84 38.62 -6.22 -3.55
C THR A 84 38.93 -5.25 -4.70
N PRO A 85 40.16 -5.19 -5.20
CA PRO A 85 40.50 -4.32 -6.33
C PRO A 85 39.73 -4.77 -7.58
N PRO A 86 39.29 -3.83 -8.45
CA PRO A 86 38.54 -4.17 -9.65
C PRO A 86 39.43 -4.84 -10.70
N ASP A 87 38.82 -5.68 -11.55
CA ASP A 87 39.52 -6.29 -12.68
C ASP A 87 39.98 -5.21 -13.67
N GLN A 88 41.28 -5.16 -13.94
CA GLN A 88 41.90 -4.22 -14.86
C GLN A 88 41.30 -4.28 -16.27
N LYS A 89 40.84 -5.44 -16.73
CA LYS A 89 40.18 -5.59 -18.04
C LYS A 89 38.85 -4.83 -18.09
N LEU A 90 38.06 -4.91 -17.01
CA LEU A 90 36.78 -4.19 -16.91
C LEU A 90 36.98 -2.68 -16.77
N VAL A 91 38.03 -2.25 -16.06
CA VAL A 91 38.43 -0.84 -15.99
C VAL A 91 38.81 -0.32 -17.38
N ALA A 92 39.59 -1.08 -18.15
CA ALA A 92 39.98 -0.70 -19.51
C ALA A 92 38.76 -0.60 -20.44
N LEU A 93 37.84 -1.58 -20.36
CA LEU A 93 36.58 -1.57 -21.12
C LEU A 93 35.72 -0.35 -20.76
N SER A 94 35.62 -0.02 -19.47
CA SER A 94 34.87 1.15 -19.00
C SER A 94 35.46 2.45 -19.55
N LYS A 95 36.80 2.58 -19.55
CA LYS A 95 37.50 3.74 -20.13
C LYS A 95 37.28 3.87 -21.63
N ASP A 96 37.38 2.78 -22.39
CA ASP A 96 37.11 2.77 -23.83
C ASP A 96 35.67 3.18 -24.14
N HIS A 97 34.68 2.59 -23.45
CA HIS A 97 33.27 2.94 -23.66
C HIS A 97 32.99 4.41 -23.33
N LEU A 98 33.48 4.91 -22.19
CA LEU A 98 33.34 6.32 -21.82
C LEU A 98 34.05 7.25 -22.82
N SER A 99 35.18 6.85 -23.38
CA SER A 99 35.89 7.64 -24.39
C SER A 99 35.10 7.75 -25.69
N ARG A 100 34.46 6.66 -26.16
CA ARG A 100 33.67 6.65 -27.40
C ARG A 100 32.44 7.56 -27.35
N HIS A 101 31.84 7.69 -26.16
CA HIS A 101 30.72 8.61 -25.92
C HIS A 101 31.19 10.00 -25.46
N GLU A 102 32.50 10.26 -25.50
CA GLU A 102 33.11 11.51 -25.04
C GLU A 102 32.73 11.89 -23.61
N LEU A 103 32.60 10.93 -22.70
CA LEU A 103 32.25 11.15 -21.29
C LEU A 103 33.48 11.05 -20.37
N LEU A 104 34.54 10.37 -20.81
CA LEU A 104 35.74 10.18 -20.00
C LEU A 104 36.41 11.53 -19.68
N GLY A 105 36.64 11.80 -18.40
CA GLY A 105 37.28 13.04 -17.94
C GLY A 105 36.36 14.28 -17.94
N LYS A 106 35.12 14.19 -18.43
CA LYS A 106 34.11 15.26 -18.34
C LYS A 106 33.39 15.29 -16.97
N SER A 107 34.05 14.83 -15.91
CA SER A 107 33.45 14.74 -14.56
C SER A 107 33.06 16.12 -14.04
N GLN A 108 31.93 16.20 -13.33
CA GLN A 108 31.50 17.42 -12.62
C GLN A 108 32.52 17.80 -11.53
N GLU A 109 32.50 19.08 -11.13
CA GLU A 109 33.27 19.56 -9.97
C GLU A 109 33.04 18.63 -8.77
N ALA A 110 34.12 18.12 -8.19
CA ALA A 110 34.05 17.21 -7.06
C ALA A 110 33.39 17.92 -5.87
N ALA A 111 32.39 17.28 -5.28
CA ALA A 111 31.75 17.80 -4.09
C ALA A 111 32.69 17.68 -2.88
N GLU A 112 32.52 18.56 -1.88
CA GLU A 112 33.23 18.41 -0.61
C GLU A 112 32.88 17.07 0.07
N PRO A 113 33.87 16.35 0.64
CA PRO A 113 33.63 15.05 1.27
C PRO A 113 32.75 15.18 2.50
N ILE A 114 31.57 14.58 2.45
CA ILE A 114 30.62 14.53 3.57
C ILE A 114 31.03 13.38 4.51
N ALA A 115 31.12 13.67 5.81
CA ALA A 115 31.37 12.66 6.83
C ALA A 115 30.69 12.99 8.16
N PHE A 116 30.18 11.94 8.79
CA PHE A 116 29.58 11.93 10.12
C PHE A 116 29.57 10.48 10.63
N ASP A 117 29.32 10.30 11.91
CA ASP A 117 29.26 8.98 12.54
C ASP A 117 27.87 8.35 12.33
N PHE A 118 27.85 7.14 11.75
CA PHE A 118 26.64 6.33 11.63
C PHE A 118 26.41 5.52 12.91
N PRO A 119 25.15 5.18 13.20
CA PRO A 119 24.86 4.08 14.12
C PRO A 119 25.59 2.80 13.67
N PRO A 120 26.08 1.97 14.61
CA PRO A 120 26.75 0.73 14.27
C PRO A 120 25.90 -0.18 13.39
N LEU A 121 26.53 -0.80 12.39
CA LEU A 121 25.87 -1.82 11.58
C LEU A 121 25.60 -3.09 12.41
N VAL A 122 24.48 -3.72 12.11
CA VAL A 122 24.04 -5.00 12.70
C VAL A 122 24.39 -6.12 11.73
N GLY A 123 25.65 -6.49 11.62
CA GLY A 123 26.13 -7.47 10.64
C GLY A 123 27.42 -7.02 9.95
N GLN A 124 27.92 -7.82 9.01
CA GLN A 124 29.16 -7.55 8.26
C GLN A 124 28.91 -6.93 6.89
N THR A 125 27.69 -7.08 6.36
CA THR A 125 27.25 -6.51 5.08
C THR A 125 25.96 -5.73 5.27
N LEU A 126 25.66 -4.82 4.34
CA LEU A 126 24.39 -4.10 4.33
C LEU A 126 23.21 -5.07 4.17
N ASP A 127 23.34 -6.11 3.37
CA ASP A 127 22.31 -7.13 3.21
C ASP A 127 22.01 -7.84 4.53
N GLU A 128 23.04 -8.25 5.27
CA GLU A 128 22.88 -8.85 6.59
C GLU A 128 22.25 -7.87 7.59
N HIS A 129 22.66 -6.60 7.55
CA HIS A 129 22.11 -5.55 8.38
C HIS A 129 20.61 -5.36 8.16
N PHE A 130 20.17 -5.15 6.92
CA PHE A 130 18.77 -4.99 6.60
C PHE A 130 17.97 -6.27 6.87
N HIS A 131 18.54 -7.45 6.62
CA HIS A 131 17.88 -8.71 6.93
C HIS A 131 17.63 -8.87 8.43
N LYS A 132 18.65 -8.63 9.28
CA LYS A 132 18.52 -8.73 10.74
C LYS A 132 17.52 -7.72 11.30
N LEU A 133 17.58 -6.46 10.86
CA LEU A 133 16.60 -5.45 11.27
C LEU A 133 15.19 -5.80 10.82
N ALA A 134 15.02 -6.29 9.59
CA ALA A 134 13.72 -6.71 9.08
C ALA A 134 13.16 -7.89 9.88
N MET A 135 13.99 -8.88 10.21
CA MET A 135 13.57 -10.03 11.03
C MET A 135 13.19 -9.61 12.46
N ASP A 136 13.98 -8.73 13.08
CA ASP A 136 13.69 -8.19 14.42
C ASP A 136 12.38 -7.41 14.45
N ALA A 137 12.13 -6.57 13.44
CA ALA A 137 10.89 -5.79 13.33
C ALA A 137 9.66 -6.64 12.93
N SER A 138 9.87 -7.75 12.22
CA SER A 138 8.79 -8.60 11.71
C SER A 138 8.38 -9.69 12.68
N GLU A 139 9.23 -10.12 13.61
CA GLU A 139 8.82 -11.03 14.67
C GLU A 139 8.15 -10.28 15.83
N PRO A 140 7.11 -10.84 16.48
CA PRO A 140 6.57 -12.19 16.30
C PRO A 140 5.51 -12.29 15.18
N TYR A 141 5.21 -11.20 14.48
CA TYR A 141 4.12 -11.10 13.49
C TYR A 141 4.27 -12.12 12.36
N LEU A 142 5.49 -12.31 11.85
CA LEU A 142 5.79 -13.26 10.79
C LEU A 142 5.46 -14.70 11.19
N THR A 143 5.86 -15.12 12.39
CA THR A 143 5.55 -16.46 12.92
C THR A 143 4.04 -16.66 13.05
N VAL A 144 3.34 -15.68 13.63
CA VAL A 144 1.88 -15.74 13.81
C VAL A 144 1.16 -15.78 12.46
N ALA A 145 1.55 -14.95 11.50
CA ALA A 145 0.94 -14.92 10.17
C ALA A 145 1.13 -16.23 9.40
N LYS A 146 2.34 -16.81 9.43
CA LYS A 146 2.62 -18.12 8.80
C LYS A 146 1.78 -19.24 9.41
N SER A 147 1.67 -19.27 10.73
CA SER A 147 0.81 -20.25 11.40
C SER A 147 -0.66 -20.04 11.02
N TYR A 148 -1.16 -18.81 11.09
CA TYR A 148 -2.54 -18.48 10.77
C TYR A 148 -2.94 -18.83 9.33
N ALA A 149 -2.03 -18.66 8.36
CA ALA A 149 -2.26 -19.02 6.96
C ALA A 149 -2.53 -20.52 6.72
N THR A 150 -2.20 -21.38 7.69
CA THR A 150 -2.40 -22.85 7.58
C THR A 150 -3.61 -23.36 8.37
N ILE A 151 -4.24 -22.49 9.17
CA ILE A 151 -5.34 -22.87 10.05
C ILE A 151 -6.67 -22.80 9.30
N ASN A 152 -7.56 -23.76 9.57
CA ASN A 152 -8.94 -23.72 9.10
C ASN A 152 -9.80 -22.89 10.05
N ALA A 153 -10.72 -22.09 9.48
CA ALA A 153 -11.68 -21.36 10.28
C ALA A 153 -12.58 -22.31 11.09
N PRO A 154 -12.97 -21.95 12.32
CA PRO A 154 -13.96 -22.70 13.09
C PRO A 154 -15.32 -22.67 12.39
N GLN A 155 -16.20 -23.60 12.76
CA GLN A 155 -17.54 -23.66 12.20
C GLN A 155 -18.30 -22.35 12.42
N MET A 156 -18.84 -21.79 11.34
CA MET A 156 -19.61 -20.56 11.39
C MET A 156 -20.87 -20.74 12.26
N PRO A 157 -21.18 -19.80 13.16
CA PRO A 157 -22.36 -19.90 14.02
C PRO A 157 -23.64 -19.82 13.20
N ARG A 158 -24.63 -20.62 13.58
CA ARG A 158 -25.94 -20.69 12.91
C ARG A 158 -26.92 -19.63 13.40
N LYS A 159 -26.69 -19.05 14.58
CA LYS A 159 -27.53 -18.04 15.21
C LYS A 159 -26.64 -16.90 15.67
N TRP A 160 -26.99 -15.69 15.26
CA TRP A 160 -26.34 -14.46 15.65
C TRP A 160 -27.25 -13.68 16.58
N VAL A 161 -26.67 -13.11 17.63
CA VAL A 161 -27.39 -12.30 18.62
C VAL A 161 -27.28 -10.84 18.24
N ARG A 162 -28.41 -10.12 18.34
CA ARG A 162 -28.47 -8.68 18.14
C ARG A 162 -28.13 -7.96 19.44
N ARG A 163 -26.88 -7.52 19.59
CA ARG A 163 -26.36 -6.80 20.76
C ARG A 163 -25.28 -5.80 20.37
N SER A 164 -25.22 -4.64 21.03
CA SER A 164 -24.12 -3.67 20.89
C SER A 164 -22.77 -4.24 21.31
N GLY A 165 -21.70 -3.76 20.69
CA GLY A 165 -20.34 -4.16 21.04
C GLY A 165 -20.02 -5.56 20.54
N TRP A 166 -18.89 -6.10 21.00
CA TRP A 166 -18.45 -7.42 20.57
C TRP A 166 -19.24 -8.55 21.22
N THR A 167 -19.52 -9.56 20.41
CA THR A 167 -20.08 -10.85 20.82
C THR A 167 -19.19 -11.94 20.22
N LYS A 168 -18.70 -12.83 21.08
CA LYS A 168 -17.91 -14.01 20.70
C LYS A 168 -18.84 -15.22 20.60
N TYR A 169 -18.66 -16.00 19.54
CA TYR A 169 -19.42 -17.22 19.28
C TYR A 169 -18.50 -18.42 19.39
N ASN A 170 -18.76 -19.25 20.40
CA ASN A 170 -17.99 -20.45 20.70
C ASN A 170 -18.41 -21.61 19.80
N SER A 171 -17.54 -22.61 19.68
CA SER A 171 -17.77 -23.80 18.85
C SER A 171 -18.93 -24.68 19.33
N ASP A 172 -19.30 -24.61 20.61
CA ASP A 172 -20.46 -25.29 21.20
C ASP A 172 -21.80 -24.60 20.88
N GLY A 173 -21.77 -23.45 20.19
CA GLY A 173 -22.93 -22.64 19.87
C GLY A 173 -23.36 -21.67 20.98
N SER A 174 -22.64 -21.64 22.10
CA SER A 174 -22.79 -20.58 23.10
C SER A 174 -22.20 -19.26 22.59
N TRP A 175 -22.59 -18.16 23.22
CA TRP A 175 -22.04 -16.85 22.93
C TRP A 175 -21.80 -16.08 24.22
N GLU A 176 -20.83 -15.18 24.18
CA GLU A 176 -20.50 -14.31 25.30
C GLU A 176 -20.26 -12.88 24.84
N ALA A 177 -20.65 -11.93 25.68
CA ALA A 177 -20.34 -10.52 25.50
C ALA A 177 -18.89 -10.26 25.92
N ILE A 178 -18.12 -9.60 25.07
CA ILE A 178 -16.73 -9.26 25.34
C ILE A 178 -16.45 -7.80 24.97
N ASP A 179 -15.37 -7.25 25.51
CA ASP A 179 -14.95 -5.87 25.21
C ASP A 179 -14.18 -5.79 23.88
N ALA A 180 -13.33 -6.79 23.61
CA ALA A 180 -12.57 -6.92 22.36
C ALA A 180 -12.03 -8.35 22.19
N PRO A 181 -11.76 -8.82 20.96
CA PRO A 181 -11.13 -10.12 20.71
C PRO A 181 -9.73 -10.21 21.33
N GLU A 182 -9.43 -11.31 22.02
CA GLU A 182 -8.15 -11.50 22.73
C GLU A 182 -7.07 -12.20 21.88
N GLU A 183 -7.45 -12.76 20.75
CA GLU A 183 -6.56 -13.54 19.91
C GLU A 183 -5.46 -12.71 19.24
N SER A 184 -4.33 -13.38 19.03
CA SER A 184 -3.16 -12.83 18.35
C SER A 184 -3.28 -12.82 16.82
N ALA A 185 -4.28 -13.48 16.25
CA ALA A 185 -4.53 -13.51 14.82
C ALA A 185 -6.03 -13.53 14.53
N LEU A 186 -6.49 -12.64 13.65
CA LEU A 186 -7.87 -12.56 13.24
C LEU A 186 -8.01 -12.09 11.79
N THR A 187 -9.01 -12.61 11.08
CA THR A 187 -9.50 -12.05 9.83
C THR A 187 -10.64 -11.10 10.17
N PHE A 188 -10.63 -9.90 9.61
CA PHE A 188 -11.49 -8.78 10.00
C PHE A 188 -12.10 -8.08 8.79
N ASP A 189 -13.37 -7.70 8.93
CA ASP A 189 -14.13 -6.96 7.92
C ASP A 189 -15.16 -6.04 8.60
N THR A 190 -15.49 -4.91 7.97
CA THR A 190 -16.43 -3.92 8.49
C THR A 190 -17.49 -3.50 7.48
N GLU A 191 -18.69 -3.22 7.98
CA GLU A 191 -19.78 -2.67 7.19
C GLU A 191 -20.10 -1.24 7.63
N VAL A 192 -20.36 -0.37 6.65
CA VAL A 192 -20.71 1.03 6.87
C VAL A 192 -21.98 1.41 6.12
N LEU A 193 -22.73 2.38 6.66
CA LEU A 193 -23.83 3.03 5.94
C LEU A 193 -23.30 4.27 5.22
N TYR A 194 -22.57 4.09 4.10
CA TYR A 194 -21.75 5.15 3.47
C TYR A 194 -22.46 6.47 3.13
N LYS A 195 -23.79 6.47 2.95
CA LYS A 195 -24.59 7.70 2.71
C LYS A 195 -24.97 8.44 4.00
N GLN A 196 -24.91 7.76 5.14
CA GLN A 196 -25.32 8.27 6.44
C GLN A 196 -24.11 8.56 7.32
N SER A 197 -23.20 7.59 7.48
CA SER A 197 -22.01 7.71 8.32
C SER A 197 -20.83 6.93 7.72
N PRO A 198 -19.60 7.47 7.77
CA PRO A 198 -18.40 6.76 7.35
C PRO A 198 -17.90 5.74 8.40
N PHE A 199 -18.46 5.74 9.62
CA PHE A 199 -18.06 4.86 10.72
C PHE A 199 -18.67 3.46 10.60
N ALA A 200 -18.03 2.48 11.25
CA ALA A 200 -18.52 1.11 11.26
C ALA A 200 -19.89 1.04 11.95
N VAL A 201 -20.85 0.37 11.30
CA VAL A 201 -22.12 -0.01 11.91
C VAL A 201 -22.10 -1.47 12.38
N MET A 202 -21.29 -2.29 11.71
CA MET A 202 -21.06 -3.68 12.04
C MET A 202 -19.62 -4.06 11.71
N ALA A 203 -19.06 -5.00 12.44
CA ALA A 203 -17.82 -5.66 12.09
C ALA A 203 -17.91 -7.16 12.34
N CYS A 204 -17.22 -7.93 11.52
CA CYS A 204 -17.09 -9.37 11.68
C CYS A 204 -15.62 -9.73 11.81
N ALA A 205 -15.33 -10.66 12.70
CA ALA A 205 -13.99 -11.24 12.79
C ALA A 205 -14.05 -12.76 12.97
N VAL A 206 -12.99 -13.43 12.53
CA VAL A 206 -12.79 -14.85 12.78
C VAL A 206 -11.35 -15.11 13.22
N SER A 207 -11.20 -15.78 14.35
CA SER A 207 -9.92 -16.26 14.87
C SER A 207 -9.77 -17.77 14.61
N PRO A 208 -8.64 -18.40 14.97
CA PRO A 208 -8.53 -19.85 14.96
C PRO A 208 -9.58 -20.59 15.79
N THR A 209 -10.16 -19.92 16.79
CA THR A 209 -10.96 -20.54 17.86
C THR A 209 -12.43 -20.14 17.80
N ALA A 210 -12.76 -18.92 17.36
CA ALA A 210 -14.11 -18.39 17.43
C ALA A 210 -14.46 -17.40 16.32
N TRP A 211 -15.76 -17.20 16.14
CA TRP A 211 -16.32 -16.11 15.34
C TRP A 211 -16.72 -14.95 16.23
N TYR A 212 -16.69 -13.75 15.67
CA TYR A 212 -16.95 -12.50 16.37
C TYR A 212 -17.86 -11.62 15.52
N ALA A 213 -18.84 -10.99 16.16
CA ALA A 213 -19.59 -9.89 15.57
C ALA A 213 -19.62 -8.70 16.52
N TRP A 214 -19.43 -7.51 15.96
CA TRP A 214 -19.58 -6.24 16.63
C TRP A 214 -20.73 -5.48 16.00
N LEU A 215 -21.64 -4.93 16.80
CA LEU A 215 -22.64 -3.97 16.32
C LEU A 215 -22.47 -2.63 17.02
N SER A 216 -22.56 -1.56 16.25
CA SER A 216 -22.54 -0.20 16.77
C SER A 216 -23.76 0.04 17.67
N PRO A 217 -23.61 0.62 18.87
CA PRO A 217 -24.75 1.03 19.70
C PRO A 217 -25.72 1.95 18.96
N TRP A 218 -25.21 2.75 18.01
CA TRP A 218 -26.02 3.59 17.15
C TRP A 218 -26.94 2.80 16.21
N LEU A 219 -26.44 1.70 15.62
CA LEU A 219 -27.21 0.87 14.70
C LEU A 219 -28.46 0.26 15.37
N ILE A 220 -28.38 0.02 16.69
CA ILE A 220 -29.48 -0.58 17.46
C ILE A 220 -30.28 0.44 18.28
N GLY A 221 -29.98 1.73 18.16
CA GLY A 221 -30.74 2.81 18.81
C GLY A 221 -30.43 3.01 20.29
N GLU A 222 -29.29 2.51 20.78
CA GLU A 222 -28.83 2.69 22.17
C GLU A 222 -28.00 3.97 22.35
N SER A 223 -27.50 4.55 21.25
CA SER A 223 -26.70 5.77 21.24
C SER A 223 -27.14 6.68 20.10
N GLU A 224 -27.23 7.97 20.35
CA GLU A 224 -27.49 9.01 19.34
C GLU A 224 -26.23 9.35 18.53
N ASN A 225 -25.04 8.94 19.00
CA ASN A 225 -23.77 9.24 18.34
C ASN A 225 -23.45 8.19 17.27
N ASP A 226 -23.30 8.58 16.02
CA ASP A 226 -23.01 7.69 14.90
C ASP A 226 -21.50 7.40 14.69
N ARG A 227 -20.63 7.96 15.56
CA ARG A 227 -19.17 7.93 15.41
C ARG A 227 -18.49 6.90 16.30
N HIS A 228 -18.89 5.64 16.17
CA HIS A 228 -18.28 4.54 16.91
C HIS A 228 -17.13 3.89 16.12
N LEU A 229 -16.03 3.59 16.82
CA LEU A 229 -14.91 2.81 16.30
C LEU A 229 -14.93 1.43 16.93
N VAL A 230 -14.44 0.44 16.18
CA VAL A 230 -14.39 -0.96 16.59
C VAL A 230 -13.15 -1.16 17.47
N PRO A 231 -13.29 -1.51 18.76
CA PRO A 231 -12.14 -1.80 19.61
C PRO A 231 -11.54 -3.14 19.24
N LEU A 232 -10.23 -3.23 19.07
CA LEU A 232 -9.51 -4.50 19.00
C LEU A 232 -8.75 -4.81 20.29
N GLY A 233 -8.81 -3.96 21.31
CA GLY A 233 -8.35 -4.28 22.66
C GLY A 233 -6.93 -3.82 22.93
N ASP A 234 -6.15 -4.64 23.63
CA ASP A 234 -4.86 -4.20 24.19
C ASP A 234 -3.80 -3.92 23.11
N MET A 235 -3.45 -2.64 22.95
CA MET A 235 -2.43 -2.14 22.04
C MET A 235 -1.01 -2.66 22.31
N SER A 236 -0.73 -3.18 23.51
CA SER A 236 0.59 -3.69 23.89
C SER A 236 0.84 -5.13 23.42
N LYS A 237 -0.22 -5.85 23.02
CA LYS A 237 -0.16 -7.23 22.56
C LYS A 237 0.06 -7.28 21.04
N PRO A 238 1.10 -7.99 20.56
CA PRO A 238 1.28 -8.23 19.13
C PRO A 238 0.09 -9.00 18.54
N ARG A 239 -0.52 -8.45 17.49
CA ARG A 239 -1.65 -9.07 16.80
C ARG A 239 -1.54 -8.92 15.29
N ILE A 240 -1.83 -9.99 14.56
CA ILE A 240 -2.07 -9.98 13.11
C ILE A 240 -3.55 -9.78 12.82
N ILE A 241 -3.85 -8.81 11.95
CA ILE A 241 -5.20 -8.54 11.46
C ILE A 241 -5.18 -8.68 9.95
N VAL A 242 -5.86 -9.71 9.44
CA VAL A 242 -5.93 -10.01 8.00
C VAL A 242 -7.24 -9.48 7.45
N GLY A 243 -7.21 -8.87 6.27
CA GLY A 243 -8.43 -8.50 5.55
C GLY A 243 -8.20 -8.35 4.06
N HIS A 244 -9.26 -8.02 3.33
CA HIS A 244 -9.19 -7.75 1.90
C HIS A 244 -9.41 -6.27 1.65
N ASN A 245 -8.41 -5.57 1.13
CA ASN A 245 -8.39 -4.10 1.11
C ASN A 245 -8.52 -3.52 2.53
N ILE A 246 -7.83 -4.14 3.49
CA ILE A 246 -7.93 -3.89 4.95
C ILE A 246 -7.70 -2.43 5.35
N GLY A 247 -7.08 -1.60 4.49
CA GLY A 247 -6.94 -0.17 4.74
C GLY A 247 -8.29 0.54 4.91
N TYR A 248 -9.35 0.01 4.28
CA TYR A 248 -10.71 0.49 4.49
C TYR A 248 -11.19 0.22 5.92
N ASP A 249 -11.08 -1.03 6.37
CA ASP A 249 -11.55 -1.47 7.69
C ASP A 249 -10.69 -0.94 8.84
N ARG A 250 -9.37 -0.86 8.62
CA ARG A 250 -8.39 -0.31 9.56
C ARG A 250 -8.75 1.11 10.00
N ALA A 251 -9.30 1.93 9.11
CA ALA A 251 -9.76 3.27 9.46
C ALA A 251 -10.98 3.29 10.41
N ARG A 252 -11.60 2.14 10.68
CA ARG A 252 -12.68 2.00 11.67
C ARG A 252 -12.21 1.37 12.98
N VAL A 253 -10.94 1.03 13.12
CA VAL A 253 -10.37 0.45 14.35
C VAL A 253 -10.05 1.56 15.34
N GLN A 254 -10.44 1.38 16.60
CA GLN A 254 -10.30 2.40 17.65
C GLN A 254 -8.83 2.73 17.95
N GLU A 255 -7.98 1.72 18.06
CA GLU A 255 -6.59 1.83 18.49
C GLU A 255 -5.71 2.60 17.49
N GLU A 256 -6.10 2.65 16.21
CA GLU A 256 -5.36 3.35 15.15
C GLU A 256 -5.41 4.88 15.26
N TYR A 257 -6.28 5.39 16.14
CA TYR A 257 -6.38 6.81 16.46
C TYR A 257 -5.66 7.18 17.76
N ASN A 258 -4.93 6.24 18.38
CA ASN A 258 -4.09 6.52 19.55
C ASN A 258 -2.77 7.17 19.14
N ILE A 259 -2.24 8.08 19.97
CA ILE A 259 -0.91 8.69 19.78
C ILE A 259 0.19 7.63 19.98
N LYS A 260 -0.03 6.69 20.91
CA LYS A 260 0.88 5.56 21.12
C LYS A 260 0.61 4.53 20.03
N GLN A 261 1.66 4.13 19.35
CA GLN A 261 1.59 3.11 18.31
C GLN A 261 1.07 1.78 18.89
N SER A 262 0.03 1.23 18.26
CA SER A 262 -0.48 -0.11 18.55
C SER A 262 0.48 -1.18 18.04
N ARG A 263 0.47 -2.36 18.68
CA ARG A 263 1.10 -3.58 18.17
C ARG A 263 0.18 -4.40 17.27
N ASN A 264 -0.83 -3.75 16.67
CA ASN A 264 -1.62 -4.35 15.61
C ASN A 264 -0.83 -4.28 14.30
N PHE A 265 -0.75 -5.40 13.60
CA PHE A 265 -0.09 -5.51 12.31
C PHE A 265 -1.08 -6.01 11.26
N PHE A 266 -1.35 -5.17 10.27
CA PHE A 266 -2.38 -5.43 9.27
C PHE A 266 -1.78 -6.09 8.03
N VAL A 267 -2.40 -7.19 7.59
CA VAL A 267 -2.03 -7.93 6.39
C VAL A 267 -3.15 -7.81 5.38
N ASP A 268 -2.86 -7.12 4.28
CA ASP A 268 -3.82 -6.93 3.20
C ASP A 268 -3.69 -8.01 2.13
N THR A 269 -4.70 -8.88 2.02
CA THR A 269 -4.75 -9.92 0.99
C THR A 269 -4.85 -9.34 -0.42
N MET A 270 -5.42 -8.15 -0.61
CA MET A 270 -5.42 -7.48 -1.91
C MET A 270 -4.00 -7.06 -2.30
N SER A 271 -3.26 -6.41 -1.40
CA SER A 271 -1.87 -6.02 -1.63
C SER A 271 -0.96 -7.23 -1.85
N LEU A 272 -1.15 -8.33 -1.10
CA LEU A 272 -0.41 -9.58 -1.34
C LEU A 272 -0.69 -10.16 -2.73
N HIS A 273 -1.95 -10.17 -3.16
CA HIS A 273 -2.31 -10.59 -4.51
C HIS A 273 -1.66 -9.70 -5.56
N VAL A 274 -1.68 -8.38 -5.40
CA VAL A 274 -1.04 -7.44 -6.32
C VAL A 274 0.48 -7.65 -6.37
N ALA A 275 1.11 -7.98 -5.24
CA ALA A 275 2.55 -8.24 -5.19
C ALA A 275 2.98 -9.49 -5.99
N VAL A 276 2.13 -10.51 -6.07
CA VAL A 276 2.44 -11.80 -6.73
C VAL A 276 1.85 -11.90 -8.14
N ASN A 277 0.60 -11.46 -8.32
CA ASN A 277 -0.20 -11.62 -9.54
C ASN A 277 -0.73 -10.29 -10.08
N GLY A 278 -0.19 -9.15 -9.63
CA GLY A 278 -0.63 -7.84 -10.08
C GLY A 278 -0.32 -7.59 -11.56
N MET A 279 -1.28 -6.99 -12.26
CA MET A 279 -1.08 -6.53 -13.64
C MET A 279 -0.56 -5.09 -13.69
N CYS A 280 0.38 -4.83 -14.59
CA CYS A 280 0.85 -3.48 -14.92
C CYS A 280 -0.28 -2.64 -15.53
N SER A 281 -0.15 -1.30 -15.48
CA SER A 281 -1.14 -0.36 -16.01
C SER A 281 -1.43 -0.57 -17.51
N GLN A 282 -0.41 -0.92 -18.29
CA GLN A 282 -0.54 -1.20 -19.73
C GLN A 282 -1.20 -2.55 -20.02
N GLN A 283 -1.07 -3.53 -19.11
CA GLN A 283 -1.63 -4.87 -19.28
C GLN A 283 -3.14 -4.91 -18.98
N ARG A 284 -3.61 -4.08 -18.03
CA ARG A 284 -5.01 -4.09 -17.57
C ARG A 284 -6.03 -3.89 -18.70
N PRO A 285 -5.91 -2.92 -19.62
CA PRO A 285 -6.87 -2.75 -20.72
C PRO A 285 -6.94 -3.96 -21.64
N THR A 286 -5.80 -4.55 -22.00
CA THR A 286 -5.72 -5.74 -22.84
C THR A 286 -6.40 -6.94 -22.16
N TRP A 287 -6.11 -7.18 -20.89
CA TRP A 287 -6.77 -8.23 -20.11
C TRP A 287 -8.29 -8.03 -20.03
N MET A 288 -8.75 -6.79 -19.81
CA MET A 288 -10.18 -6.49 -19.74
C MET A 288 -10.89 -6.71 -21.09
N ARG A 289 -10.23 -6.39 -22.22
CA ARG A 289 -10.74 -6.72 -23.58
C ARG A 289 -10.83 -8.23 -23.76
N HIS A 290 -9.78 -8.96 -23.42
CA HIS A 290 -9.74 -10.42 -23.53
C HIS A 290 -10.78 -11.11 -22.63
N LYS A 291 -10.85 -10.75 -21.35
CA LYS A 291 -11.86 -11.26 -20.41
C LYS A 291 -13.28 -11.02 -20.92
N LYS A 292 -13.57 -9.81 -21.43
CA LYS A 292 -14.88 -9.51 -22.03
C LYS A 292 -15.17 -10.37 -23.25
N ASN A 293 -14.18 -10.63 -24.11
CA ASN A 293 -14.33 -11.52 -25.26
C ASN A 293 -14.60 -12.98 -24.80
N ARG A 294 -13.88 -13.47 -23.78
CA ARG A 294 -14.11 -14.79 -23.20
C ARG A 294 -15.50 -14.93 -22.59
N ASP A 295 -15.90 -13.98 -21.73
CA ASP A 295 -17.22 -13.98 -21.09
C ASP A 295 -18.36 -13.91 -22.15
N LEU A 296 -18.12 -13.28 -23.30
CA LEU A 296 -19.06 -13.30 -24.42
C LEU A 296 -19.13 -14.68 -25.09
N ARG A 297 -17.99 -15.33 -25.35
CA ARG A 297 -17.94 -16.71 -25.88
C ARG A 297 -18.68 -17.69 -24.97
N ASP A 298 -18.45 -17.62 -23.66
CA ASP A 298 -19.09 -18.49 -22.67
C ASP A 298 -20.62 -18.30 -22.64
N LYS A 299 -21.10 -17.07 -22.86
CA LYS A 299 -22.54 -16.80 -22.98
C LYS A 299 -23.13 -17.39 -24.25
N VAL A 300 -22.45 -17.26 -25.40
CA VAL A 300 -22.91 -17.84 -26.67
C VAL A 300 -23.00 -19.35 -26.58
N ALA A 301 -22.02 -19.99 -25.95
CA ALA A 301 -22.00 -21.44 -25.77
C ALA A 301 -23.16 -21.95 -24.88
N ASN A 302 -23.66 -21.11 -23.97
CA ASN A 302 -24.74 -21.47 -23.05
C ASN A 302 -26.15 -21.05 -23.53
N ASP A 303 -26.27 -20.18 -24.55
CA ASP A 303 -27.55 -19.71 -25.09
C ASP A 303 -27.92 -20.40 -26.42
N ASN A 304 -29.11 -21.00 -26.49
CA ASN A 304 -29.61 -21.74 -27.67
C ASN A 304 -29.95 -20.86 -28.90
N ASN A 305 -29.83 -19.53 -28.82
CA ASN A 305 -29.97 -18.60 -29.96
C ASN A 305 -28.60 -18.23 -30.56
N ALA A 306 -27.79 -19.25 -30.84
CA ALA A 306 -26.37 -19.13 -31.15
C ALA A 306 -26.05 -18.42 -32.49
N VAL A 307 -26.99 -18.30 -33.42
CA VAL A 307 -26.65 -17.94 -34.83
C VAL A 307 -26.30 -16.47 -35.01
N GLU A 308 -27.09 -15.54 -34.46
CA GLU A 308 -26.87 -14.09 -34.64
C GLU A 308 -25.69 -13.57 -33.77
N LEU A 309 -25.50 -14.19 -32.61
CA LEU A 309 -24.42 -13.86 -31.68
C LEU A 309 -23.07 -14.45 -32.13
N SER A 310 -23.07 -15.62 -32.77
CA SER A 310 -21.86 -16.22 -33.36
C SER A 310 -21.33 -15.42 -34.55
N ALA A 311 -22.21 -14.91 -35.42
CA ALA A 311 -21.82 -14.06 -36.55
C ALA A 311 -21.16 -12.73 -36.10
N LEU A 312 -21.68 -12.13 -35.02
CA LEU A 312 -21.06 -10.95 -34.40
C LEU A 312 -19.69 -11.26 -33.78
N LEU A 313 -19.51 -12.46 -33.23
CA LEU A 313 -18.24 -12.92 -32.66
C LEU A 313 -17.18 -13.13 -33.74
N GLU A 314 -17.49 -13.86 -34.81
CA GLU A 314 -16.58 -14.09 -35.94
C GLU A 314 -16.12 -12.77 -36.58
N SER A 315 -17.04 -11.81 -36.76
CA SER A 315 -16.70 -10.49 -37.32
C SER A 315 -15.72 -9.68 -36.45
N LYS A 316 -15.76 -9.88 -35.12
CA LYS A 316 -14.92 -9.14 -34.17
C LYS A 316 -13.59 -9.85 -33.92
N MET A 317 -13.56 -11.17 -34.00
CA MET A 317 -12.37 -12.04 -33.85
C MET A 317 -11.35 -11.81 -34.96
N LEU A 318 -11.82 -11.51 -36.18
CA LEU A 318 -10.96 -11.23 -37.32
C LEU A 318 -10.29 -9.85 -37.27
N SER A 319 -10.67 -8.98 -36.32
CA SER A 319 -10.27 -7.58 -36.36
C SER A 319 -9.03 -7.18 -35.56
N GLU A 320 -8.48 -8.02 -34.68
CA GLU A 320 -7.19 -7.77 -33.98
C GLU A 320 -7.04 -8.77 -32.83
N GLU A 321 -6.19 -9.78 -32.97
CA GLU A 321 -5.64 -10.52 -31.84
C GLU A 321 -4.25 -11.02 -32.26
N GLU A 322 -3.24 -10.13 -32.17
CA GLU A 322 -1.92 -10.64 -31.78
C GLU A 322 -2.11 -11.18 -30.38
N GLU A 323 -2.18 -12.51 -30.26
CA GLU A 323 -2.38 -13.20 -28.99
C GLU A 323 -1.15 -12.93 -28.11
N GLU A 324 -1.24 -11.91 -27.25
CA GLU A 324 -0.16 -11.58 -26.33
C GLU A 324 0.08 -12.78 -25.41
N LEU A 325 1.24 -13.42 -25.54
CA LEU A 325 1.60 -14.73 -24.91
C LEU A 325 1.38 -14.81 -23.39
N TRP A 326 1.31 -13.68 -22.69
CA TRP A 326 1.05 -13.63 -21.25
C TRP A 326 -0.44 -13.77 -20.90
N VAL A 327 -1.35 -13.44 -21.82
CA VAL A 327 -2.81 -13.48 -21.60
C VAL A 327 -3.33 -14.91 -21.46
N GLY A 328 -2.75 -15.87 -22.20
CA GLY A 328 -3.12 -17.29 -22.10
C GLY A 328 -2.57 -18.03 -20.88
N ARG A 329 -1.63 -17.43 -20.14
CA ARG A 329 -0.97 -18.02 -18.96
C ARG A 329 -1.41 -17.40 -17.62
N SER A 330 -2.23 -16.35 -17.67
CA SER A 330 -2.67 -15.56 -16.50
C SER A 330 -3.99 -16.03 -15.89
#